data_AF-A0A6A4FVT1-F1
#
_entry.id   AF-A0A6A4FVT1-F1
#
_cell.length_a   1.000
_cell.length_b   1.000
_cell.length_c   1.000
_cell.angle_alpha   90.00
_cell.angle_beta   90.00
_cell.angle_gamma   90.00
#
_symmetry.space_group_name_H-M   'P 1'
#
loop_
_entity.id
_entity.type
_entity.pdbx_description
1 polymer ?
#
loop_
_entity_poly.entity_id
_entity_poly.type
_entity_poly.pdbx_seq_one_letter_code
_entity_poly.pdbx_strand_id
1 'polypeptide(L)'
;MFGGDAALPFSRHSDVLHGPVPTDPTELNNLVAELKRRGNAAFQQKALEEAEVLYSRAITVNERDPLGNQHIFLANRSAARCSMGKAALALEDAEACVALDATYAKGFFRQAQALVKLGRFKEALAVLDSAKALEPSNKSMATLYTKVQEMAKKEKEAPAAPAPKKVVTRVEVAQSSSTASASTKAPTAASSTAVVDDDAEIVGHVRGYKKLADGRVTTFFNNELTEEAKQLIGDIAPKKVEDLDKVQIKSVDGGSAWNQGNTFEEKDMTSWAKGKLQTIVSGVSAPLGTGEGVVISLEVSNLEGDASIAVVRGAKRYIFDFTFTLACTLKQGESSVAGELKFLDLSSDCGGDYDVEAVVPSRYQSEARKALHAALNSPSSPFRKALAEQLAKFVVEYHTF
;
A
#
# COMPACT_ATOMS: atom_id res chain seq x y z
N MET A 1 -10.39 33.13 -7.23
CA MET A 1 -11.36 32.02 -7.12
C MET A 1 -11.29 31.24 -8.41
N PHE A 2 -10.94 29.95 -8.35
CA PHE A 2 -11.08 29.02 -9.48
C PHE A 2 -11.73 27.75 -8.93
N GLY A 3 -13.04 27.66 -9.08
CA GLY A 3 -13.84 26.48 -8.75
C GLY A 3 -14.79 26.24 -9.93
N GLY A 4 -14.82 25.01 -10.42
CA GLY A 4 -15.60 24.61 -11.59
C GLY A 4 -15.06 23.34 -12.21
N ASP A 5 -15.82 22.25 -12.08
CA ASP A 5 -15.74 20.99 -12.84
C ASP A 5 -14.37 20.55 -13.39
N ALA A 6 -13.51 20.08 -12.48
CA ALA A 6 -12.45 19.13 -12.83
C ALA A 6 -12.97 17.68 -12.80
N ALA A 7 -14.12 17.43 -13.43
CA ALA A 7 -14.57 16.06 -13.70
C ALA A 7 -13.64 15.46 -14.75
N LEU A 8 -13.00 14.33 -14.44
CA LEU A 8 -12.13 13.61 -15.38
C LEU A 8 -12.97 13.22 -16.61
N PRO A 9 -12.69 13.73 -17.82
CA PRO A 9 -13.60 13.62 -18.97
C PRO A 9 -13.81 12.19 -19.47
N PHE A 10 -13.02 11.23 -18.98
CA PHE A 10 -13.18 9.80 -19.20
C PHE A 10 -13.10 9.01 -17.88
N SER A 11 -13.77 9.47 -16.83
CA SER A 11 -13.92 8.68 -15.61
C SER A 11 -14.76 7.42 -15.87
N ARG A 12 -14.25 6.26 -15.40
CA ARG A 12 -14.99 4.98 -15.37
C ARG A 12 -16.28 5.01 -14.53
N HIS A 13 -16.54 6.11 -13.84
CA HIS A 13 -17.69 6.34 -12.96
C HIS A 13 -18.64 7.43 -13.49
N SER A 14 -18.55 7.78 -14.78
CA SER A 14 -19.36 8.81 -15.43
C SER A 14 -20.88 8.63 -15.20
N ASP A 15 -21.35 7.39 -15.16
CA ASP A 15 -22.74 7.00 -14.84
C ASP A 15 -23.23 7.53 -13.48
N VAL A 16 -22.46 7.36 -12.40
CA VAL A 16 -22.85 7.82 -11.05
C VAL A 16 -22.47 9.28 -10.78
N LEU A 17 -21.50 9.82 -11.51
CA LEU A 17 -21.05 11.21 -11.37
C LEU A 17 -21.94 12.19 -12.12
N HIS A 18 -22.36 11.85 -13.34
CA HIS A 18 -23.15 12.72 -14.22
C HIS A 18 -24.62 12.29 -14.36
N GLY A 19 -24.99 11.10 -13.88
CA GLY A 19 -26.38 10.64 -13.87
C GLY A 19 -27.33 11.57 -13.09
N PRO A 20 -28.63 11.62 -13.45
CA PRO A 20 -29.62 12.38 -12.71
C PRO A 20 -29.72 11.86 -11.27
N VAL A 21 -30.01 12.75 -10.32
CA VAL A 21 -30.28 12.35 -8.93
C VAL A 21 -31.72 11.83 -8.86
N PRO A 22 -31.96 10.56 -8.45
CA PRO A 22 -33.31 10.02 -8.32
C PRO A 22 -34.13 10.78 -7.28
N THR A 23 -35.43 10.88 -7.50
CA THR A 23 -36.38 11.45 -6.53
C THR A 23 -37.02 10.39 -5.63
N ASP A 24 -36.91 9.11 -5.97
CA ASP A 24 -37.37 8.02 -5.10
C ASP A 24 -36.34 7.74 -3.99
N PRO A 25 -36.75 7.69 -2.71
CA PRO A 25 -35.82 7.42 -1.60
C PRO A 25 -35.09 6.08 -1.69
N THR A 26 -35.65 5.06 -2.34
CA THR A 26 -35.00 3.74 -2.50
C THR A 26 -33.88 3.83 -3.54
N GLU A 27 -34.17 4.41 -4.71
CA GLU A 27 -33.16 4.64 -5.75
C GLU A 27 -32.07 5.60 -5.28
N LEU A 28 -32.42 6.62 -4.49
CA LEU A 28 -31.46 7.53 -3.87
C LEU A 28 -30.50 6.80 -2.92
N ASN A 29 -31.04 5.95 -2.04
CA ASN A 29 -30.21 5.11 -1.15
C ASN A 29 -29.29 4.18 -1.95
N ASN A 30 -29.77 3.59 -3.04
CA ASN A 30 -28.97 2.75 -3.93
C ASN A 30 -27.82 3.55 -4.59
N LEU A 31 -28.09 4.76 -5.10
CA LEU A 31 -27.06 5.64 -5.67
C LEU A 31 -26.00 6.03 -4.62
N VAL A 32 -26.43 6.40 -3.41
CA VAL A 32 -25.53 6.79 -2.31
C VAL A 32 -24.70 5.59 -1.82
N ALA A 33 -25.28 4.40 -1.77
CA ALA A 33 -24.57 3.16 -1.46
C ALA A 33 -23.55 2.80 -2.56
N GLU A 34 -23.89 2.99 -3.84
CA GLU A 34 -23.00 2.69 -4.96
C GLU A 34 -21.84 3.70 -5.06
N LEU A 35 -22.10 4.99 -4.83
CA LEU A 35 -21.06 6.03 -4.68
C LEU A 35 -20.11 5.70 -3.52
N LYS A 36 -20.64 5.22 -2.38
CA LYS A 36 -19.84 4.74 -1.25
C LYS A 36 -18.96 3.54 -1.64
N ARG A 37 -19.54 2.55 -2.32
CA ARG A 37 -18.84 1.33 -2.75
C ARG A 37 -17.69 1.65 -3.70
N ARG A 38 -17.97 2.45 -4.75
CA ARG A 38 -16.98 2.90 -5.73
C ARG A 38 -15.91 3.79 -5.11
N GLY A 39 -16.29 4.73 -4.24
CA GLY A 39 -15.33 5.61 -3.55
C GLY A 39 -14.38 4.83 -2.65
N ASN A 40 -14.89 3.83 -1.92
CA ASN A 40 -14.06 2.93 -1.12
C ASN A 40 -13.10 2.11 -2.00
N ALA A 41 -13.57 1.57 -3.12
CA ALA A 41 -12.75 0.80 -4.06
C ALA A 41 -11.64 1.67 -4.69
N ALA A 42 -11.96 2.88 -5.15
CA ALA A 42 -10.99 3.85 -5.67
C ALA A 42 -9.92 4.21 -4.63
N PHE A 43 -10.35 4.43 -3.36
CA PHE A 43 -9.42 4.69 -2.25
C PHE A 43 -8.49 3.50 -1.97
N GLN A 44 -9.00 2.27 -2.00
CA GLN A 44 -8.20 1.04 -1.85
C GLN A 44 -7.20 0.86 -3.00
N GLN A 45 -7.61 1.16 -4.24
CA GLN A 45 -6.77 1.16 -5.45
C GLN A 45 -5.75 2.32 -5.49
N LYS A 46 -5.72 3.19 -4.46
CA LYS A 46 -4.91 4.42 -4.38
C LYS A 46 -5.22 5.47 -5.47
N ALA A 47 -6.37 5.36 -6.14
CA ALA A 47 -6.92 6.39 -7.03
C ALA A 47 -7.62 7.47 -6.19
N LEU A 48 -6.82 8.28 -5.48
CA LEU A 48 -7.30 9.19 -4.45
C LEU A 48 -8.14 10.35 -5.01
N GLU A 49 -7.82 10.80 -6.22
CA GLU A 49 -8.53 11.84 -6.97
C GLU A 49 -9.92 11.33 -7.41
N GLU A 50 -10.01 10.11 -7.96
CA GLU A 50 -11.30 9.47 -8.28
C GLU A 50 -12.16 9.31 -7.02
N ALA A 51 -11.55 8.89 -5.89
CA ALA A 51 -12.24 8.78 -4.61
C ALA A 51 -12.75 10.13 -4.06
N GLU A 52 -11.97 11.21 -4.16
CA GLU A 52 -12.41 12.56 -3.74
C GLU A 52 -13.63 13.04 -4.54
N VAL A 53 -13.66 12.79 -5.85
CA VAL A 53 -14.79 13.16 -6.72
C VAL A 53 -16.04 12.34 -6.36
N LEU A 54 -15.90 11.02 -6.17
CA LEU A 54 -17.00 10.13 -5.78
C LEU A 54 -17.61 10.49 -4.42
N TYR A 55 -16.78 10.74 -3.40
CA TYR A 55 -17.29 11.16 -2.09
C TYR A 55 -17.91 12.56 -2.13
N SER A 56 -17.37 13.48 -2.95
CA SER A 56 -17.97 14.80 -3.14
C SER A 56 -19.35 14.70 -3.80
N ARG A 57 -19.51 13.83 -4.79
CA ARG A 57 -20.83 13.55 -5.39
C ARG A 57 -21.81 13.00 -4.35
N ALA A 58 -21.40 12.05 -3.51
CA ALA A 58 -22.24 11.51 -2.43
C ALA A 58 -22.67 12.59 -1.42
N ILE A 59 -21.77 13.52 -1.07
CA ILE A 59 -22.07 14.65 -0.20
C ILE A 59 -23.12 15.57 -0.83
N THR A 60 -22.96 15.98 -2.10
CA THR A 60 -23.93 16.83 -2.80
C THR A 60 -25.30 16.17 -3.00
N VAL A 61 -25.34 14.84 -3.14
CA VAL A 61 -26.61 14.08 -3.17
C VAL A 61 -27.30 14.13 -1.80
N ASN A 62 -26.56 13.89 -0.71
CA ASN A 62 -27.06 13.95 0.66
C ASN A 62 -27.44 15.36 1.14
N GLU A 63 -26.82 16.42 0.61
CA GLU A 63 -27.16 17.81 0.93
C GLU A 63 -28.58 18.18 0.48
N ARG A 64 -29.13 17.47 -0.51
CA ARG A 64 -30.51 17.66 -0.99
C ARG A 64 -31.54 16.87 -0.20
N ASP A 65 -31.17 15.69 0.30
CA ASP A 65 -32.03 14.82 1.11
C ASP A 65 -31.19 14.10 2.19
N PRO A 66 -31.24 14.56 3.46
CA PRO A 66 -30.34 14.08 4.52
C PRO A 66 -30.61 12.65 4.99
N LEU A 67 -30.07 11.66 4.28
CA LEU A 67 -30.05 10.23 4.65
C LEU A 67 -29.24 9.89 5.93
N GLY A 68 -28.94 10.88 6.79
CA GLY A 68 -28.22 10.73 8.07
C GLY A 68 -26.74 10.31 7.98
N ASN A 69 -26.29 9.82 6.83
CA ASN A 69 -24.97 9.21 6.62
C ASN A 69 -23.91 10.15 6.02
N GLN A 70 -24.20 11.45 5.89
CA GLN A 70 -23.29 12.48 5.30
C GLN A 70 -21.95 12.58 6.04
N HIS A 71 -21.94 12.44 7.37
CA HIS A 71 -20.73 12.45 8.19
C HIS A 71 -19.72 11.36 7.77
N ILE A 72 -20.19 10.20 7.28
CA ILE A 72 -19.34 9.10 6.80
C ILE A 72 -18.58 9.52 5.53
N PHE A 73 -19.26 10.19 4.61
CA PHE A 73 -18.65 10.63 3.34
C PHE A 73 -17.61 11.74 3.57
N LEU A 74 -17.87 12.66 4.49
CA LEU A 74 -16.90 13.67 4.92
C LEU A 74 -15.65 13.04 5.55
N ALA A 75 -15.80 12.07 6.46
CA ALA A 75 -14.66 11.36 7.04
C ALA A 75 -13.84 10.57 5.99
N ASN A 76 -14.50 9.99 4.98
CA ASN A 76 -13.83 9.29 3.89
C ASN A 76 -13.13 10.25 2.91
N ARG A 77 -13.75 11.40 2.57
CA ARG A 77 -13.12 12.44 1.75
C ARG A 77 -11.93 13.10 2.46
N SER A 78 -12.05 13.35 3.76
CA SER A 78 -10.93 13.79 4.61
C SER A 78 -9.76 12.81 4.55
N ALA A 79 -10.02 11.50 4.61
CA ALA A 79 -8.98 10.48 4.47
C ALA A 79 -8.28 10.52 3.10
N ALA A 80 -9.04 10.66 2.01
CA ALA A 80 -8.48 10.80 0.65
C ALA A 80 -7.60 12.05 0.53
N ARG A 81 -8.09 13.20 1.01
CA ARG A 81 -7.37 14.49 1.02
C ARG A 81 -6.10 14.46 1.88
N CYS A 82 -6.15 13.82 3.05
CA CYS A 82 -4.97 13.58 3.88
C CYS A 82 -3.89 12.76 3.16
N SER A 83 -4.29 11.73 2.41
CA SER A 83 -3.38 10.88 1.63
C SER A 83 -2.77 11.62 0.43
N MET A 84 -3.52 12.53 -0.22
CA MET A 84 -3.02 13.43 -1.28
C MET A 84 -2.17 14.60 -0.74
N GLY A 85 -1.97 14.74 0.57
CA GLY A 85 -1.27 15.88 1.17
C GLY A 85 -2.09 17.18 1.22
N LYS A 86 -3.36 17.17 0.81
CA LYS A 86 -4.32 18.29 0.89
C LYS A 86 -4.83 18.49 2.33
N ALA A 87 -3.92 18.58 3.31
CA ALA A 87 -4.22 18.46 4.73
C ALA A 87 -5.16 19.55 5.28
N ALA A 88 -5.14 20.76 4.72
CA ALA A 88 -6.06 21.84 5.10
C ALA A 88 -7.52 21.52 4.75
N LEU A 89 -7.78 21.06 3.52
CA LEU A 89 -9.11 20.63 3.07
C LEU A 89 -9.58 19.34 3.78
N ALA A 90 -8.63 18.49 4.19
CA ALA A 90 -8.92 17.32 5.00
C ALA A 90 -9.35 17.68 6.43
N LEU A 91 -8.83 18.77 6.98
CA LEU A 91 -9.23 19.28 8.30
C LEU A 91 -10.67 19.83 8.25
N GLU A 92 -10.96 20.67 7.26
CA GLU A 92 -12.31 21.23 7.02
C GLU A 92 -13.38 20.12 6.91
N ASP A 93 -13.12 19.08 6.11
CA ASP A 93 -14.01 17.91 6.01
C ASP A 93 -14.20 17.18 7.35
N ALA A 94 -13.14 17.08 8.17
CA ALA A 94 -13.21 16.37 9.44
C ALA A 94 -13.92 17.20 10.53
N GLU A 95 -13.75 18.52 10.51
CA GLU A 95 -14.49 19.46 11.37
C GLU A 95 -15.98 19.45 11.01
N ALA A 96 -16.32 19.48 9.72
CA ALA A 96 -17.70 19.32 9.25
C ALA A 96 -18.29 17.95 9.63
N CYS A 97 -17.50 16.87 9.56
CA CYS A 97 -17.90 15.53 10.00
C CYS A 97 -18.29 15.50 11.48
N VAL A 98 -17.43 16.05 12.36
CA VAL A 98 -17.66 16.09 13.81
C VAL A 98 -18.81 17.04 14.17
N ALA A 99 -19.01 18.13 13.41
CA ALA A 99 -20.15 19.03 13.60
C ALA A 99 -21.50 18.40 13.24
N LEU A 100 -21.53 17.45 12.29
CA LEU A 100 -22.75 16.70 11.93
C LEU A 100 -23.02 15.53 12.89
N ASP A 101 -21.99 14.81 13.33
CA ASP A 101 -22.12 13.73 14.31
C ASP A 101 -20.97 13.73 15.32
N ALA A 102 -21.24 14.34 16.48
CA ALA A 102 -20.31 14.38 17.61
C ALA A 102 -20.14 13.02 18.33
N THR A 103 -20.92 11.99 17.98
CA THR A 103 -20.73 10.61 18.47
C THR A 103 -19.80 9.79 17.56
N TYR A 104 -19.57 10.25 16.33
CA TYR A 104 -18.77 9.56 15.33
C TYR A 104 -17.26 9.67 15.63
N ALA A 105 -16.75 8.82 16.53
CA ALA A 105 -15.36 8.84 17.00
C ALA A 105 -14.32 8.75 15.85
N LYS A 106 -14.67 8.12 14.72
CA LYS A 106 -13.86 8.10 13.48
C LYS A 106 -13.65 9.49 12.88
N GLY A 107 -14.59 10.43 13.03
CA GLY A 107 -14.47 11.82 12.59
C GLY A 107 -13.33 12.54 13.31
N PHE A 108 -13.34 12.50 14.65
CA PHE A 108 -12.25 13.02 15.49
C PHE A 108 -10.89 12.39 15.13
N PHE A 109 -10.85 11.09 14.84
CA PHE A 109 -9.62 10.42 14.38
C PHE A 109 -9.11 11.00 13.05
N ARG A 110 -9.98 11.32 12.08
CA ARG A 110 -9.59 12.01 10.83
C ARG A 110 -9.13 13.44 11.09
N GLN A 111 -9.81 14.18 11.96
CA GLN A 111 -9.44 15.53 12.34
C GLN A 111 -8.04 15.57 12.96
N ALA A 112 -7.74 14.65 13.88
CA ALA A 112 -6.40 14.48 14.45
C ALA A 112 -5.34 14.12 13.40
N GLN A 113 -5.66 13.22 12.44
CA GLN A 113 -4.75 12.91 11.33
C GLN A 113 -4.45 14.13 10.45
N ALA A 114 -5.43 14.99 10.18
CA ALA A 114 -5.25 16.22 9.42
C ALA A 114 -4.42 17.26 10.19
N LEU A 115 -4.71 17.49 11.48
CA LEU A 115 -3.94 18.40 12.35
C LEU A 115 -2.47 17.96 12.46
N VAL A 116 -2.20 16.66 12.57
CA VAL A 116 -0.84 16.10 12.55
C VAL A 116 -0.11 16.39 11.24
N LYS A 117 -0.79 16.27 10.09
CA LYS A 117 -0.23 16.61 8.77
C LYS A 117 0.04 18.11 8.61
N LEU A 118 -0.67 18.96 9.36
CA LEU A 118 -0.46 20.41 9.44
C LEU A 118 0.54 20.85 10.53
N GLY A 119 1.14 19.91 11.29
CA GLY A 119 2.02 20.22 12.42
C GLY A 119 1.32 20.80 13.66
N ARG A 120 -0.02 20.83 13.70
CA ARG A 120 -0.81 21.38 14.81
C ARG A 120 -0.98 20.37 15.95
N PHE A 121 0.13 19.86 16.48
CA PHE A 121 0.13 18.70 17.39
C PHE A 121 -0.62 18.93 18.72
N LYS A 122 -0.60 20.16 19.27
CA LYS A 122 -1.33 20.50 20.51
C LYS A 122 -2.84 20.32 20.36
N GLU A 123 -3.38 20.75 19.21
CA GLU A 123 -4.79 20.65 18.90
C GLU A 123 -5.17 19.21 18.55
N ALA A 124 -4.29 18.49 17.86
CA ALA A 124 -4.47 17.06 17.60
C ALA A 124 -4.60 16.23 18.88
N LEU A 125 -3.86 16.56 19.95
CA LEU A 125 -4.00 15.91 21.26
C LEU A 125 -5.37 16.18 21.88
N ALA A 126 -5.83 17.44 21.92
CA ALA A 126 -7.15 17.80 22.47
C ALA A 126 -8.32 17.12 21.73
N VAL A 127 -8.21 16.98 20.40
CA VAL A 127 -9.17 16.22 19.59
C VAL A 127 -9.13 14.72 19.91
N LEU A 128 -7.94 14.14 20.15
CA LEU A 128 -7.80 12.73 20.53
C LEU A 128 -8.26 12.45 21.96
N ASP A 129 -8.13 13.39 22.90
CA ASP A 129 -8.70 13.28 24.25
C ASP A 129 -10.23 13.21 24.19
N SER A 130 -10.87 14.06 23.37
CA SER A 130 -12.30 13.98 23.08
C SER A 130 -12.69 12.64 22.44
N ALA A 131 -11.92 12.16 21.45
CA ALA A 131 -12.16 10.85 20.82
C ALA A 131 -12.04 9.69 21.80
N LYS A 132 -11.09 9.75 22.73
CA LYS A 132 -10.84 8.73 23.75
C LYS A 132 -11.95 8.68 24.80
N ALA A 133 -12.65 9.79 25.07
CA ALA A 133 -13.84 9.80 25.91
C ALA A 133 -15.02 9.04 25.27
N LEU A 134 -15.11 9.05 23.93
CA LEU A 134 -16.13 8.32 23.17
C LEU A 134 -15.80 6.82 23.01
N GLU A 135 -14.56 6.49 22.60
CA GLU A 135 -14.12 5.09 22.40
C GLU A 135 -12.81 4.78 23.17
N PRO A 136 -12.85 4.55 24.49
CA PRO A 136 -11.64 4.25 25.29
C PRO A 136 -10.87 2.99 24.86
N SER A 137 -11.55 2.04 24.21
CA SER A 137 -11.00 0.74 23.78
C SER A 137 -10.30 0.78 22.41
N ASN A 138 -10.35 1.92 21.69
CA ASN A 138 -9.86 1.98 20.33
C ASN A 138 -8.32 2.05 20.25
N LYS A 139 -7.70 0.89 20.01
CA LYS A 139 -6.23 0.73 19.89
C LYS A 139 -5.60 1.69 18.87
N SER A 140 -6.28 1.98 17.76
CA SER A 140 -5.79 2.87 16.70
C SER A 140 -5.70 4.32 17.16
N MET A 141 -6.68 4.79 17.95
CA MET A 141 -6.65 6.12 18.59
C MET A 141 -5.54 6.21 19.63
N ALA A 142 -5.37 5.18 20.47
CA ALA A 142 -4.29 5.14 21.45
C ALA A 142 -2.90 5.19 20.80
N THR A 143 -2.71 4.48 19.68
CA THR A 143 -1.45 4.47 18.91
C THR A 143 -1.19 5.80 18.22
N LEU A 144 -2.24 6.48 17.73
CA LEU A 144 -2.09 7.83 17.20
C LEU A 144 -1.74 8.81 18.32
N TYR A 145 -2.41 8.75 19.48
CA TYR A 145 -2.16 9.62 20.63
C TYR A 145 -0.69 9.57 21.09
N THR A 146 -0.12 8.37 21.31
CA THR A 146 1.28 8.23 21.72
C THR A 146 2.23 8.83 20.66
N LYS A 147 1.97 8.55 19.37
CA LYS A 147 2.75 9.12 18.26
C LYS A 147 2.68 10.65 18.21
N VAL A 148 1.50 11.25 18.40
CA VAL A 148 1.34 12.71 18.45
C VAL A 148 2.06 13.29 19.66
N GLN A 149 1.99 12.63 20.82
CA GLN A 149 2.69 13.05 22.02
C GLN A 149 4.22 13.03 21.85
N GLU A 150 4.77 12.04 21.16
CA GLU A 150 6.19 12.00 20.80
C GLU A 150 6.59 13.10 19.81
N MET A 151 5.77 13.34 18.77
CA MET A 151 6.03 14.42 17.81
C MET A 151 5.97 15.80 18.48
N ALA A 152 5.02 16.04 19.37
CA ALA A 152 4.89 17.27 20.16
C ALA A 152 6.02 17.46 21.18
N LYS A 153 6.66 16.39 21.67
CA LYS A 153 7.89 16.48 22.49
C LYS A 153 9.08 16.86 21.63
N LYS A 154 9.29 16.17 20.52
CA LYS A 154 10.38 16.45 19.56
C LYS A 154 10.32 17.88 19.00
N GLU A 155 9.12 18.42 18.76
CA GLU A 155 8.93 19.82 18.37
C GLU A 155 9.38 20.81 19.45
N LYS A 156 9.17 20.50 20.74
CA LYS A 156 9.63 21.33 21.87
C LYS A 156 11.12 21.19 22.19
N GLU A 157 11.70 20.03 21.88
CA GLU A 157 13.12 19.73 22.10
C GLU A 157 14.01 20.22 20.93
N ALA A 158 13.43 20.43 19.75
CA ALA A 158 14.09 21.16 18.67
C ALA A 158 14.38 22.61 19.12
N PRO A 159 15.63 23.10 18.99
CA PRO A 159 15.95 24.46 19.40
C PRO A 159 15.15 25.46 18.58
N ALA A 160 14.47 26.38 19.27
CA ALA A 160 13.64 27.40 18.63
C ALA A 160 14.47 28.25 17.66
N ALA A 161 14.32 28.00 16.36
CA ALA A 161 14.93 28.82 15.32
C ALA A 161 14.46 30.28 15.52
N PRO A 162 15.37 31.27 15.54
CA PRO A 162 15.02 32.64 15.87
C PRO A 162 14.01 33.18 14.86
N ALA A 163 12.92 33.76 15.36
CA ALA A 163 11.83 34.24 14.51
C ALA A 163 12.34 35.25 13.47
N PRO A 164 11.94 35.12 12.19
CA PRO A 164 12.36 36.05 11.15
C PRO A 164 11.87 37.46 11.50
N LYS A 165 12.81 38.38 11.71
CA LYS A 165 12.51 39.79 11.94
C LYS A 165 11.73 40.31 10.72
N LYS A 166 10.54 40.85 10.93
CA LYS A 166 9.78 41.55 9.89
C LYS A 166 10.58 42.77 9.42
N VAL A 167 11.31 42.61 8.30
CA VAL A 167 11.88 43.74 7.57
C VAL A 167 10.71 44.46 6.91
N VAL A 168 10.34 45.62 7.45
CA VAL A 168 9.35 46.50 6.84
C VAL A 168 10.05 47.22 5.70
N THR A 169 9.86 46.72 4.47
CA THR A 169 10.37 47.37 3.26
C THR A 169 9.58 48.65 3.00
N ARG A 170 10.04 49.77 3.56
CA ARG A 170 9.57 51.10 3.20
C ARG A 170 10.14 51.44 1.83
N VAL A 171 9.29 51.35 0.80
CA VAL A 171 9.63 51.80 -0.55
C VAL A 171 9.57 53.33 -0.57
N GLU A 172 10.73 53.98 -0.65
CA GLU A 172 10.84 55.38 -1.03
C GLU A 172 11.36 55.48 -2.47
N VAL A 173 10.64 56.26 -3.28
CA VAL A 173 10.91 56.46 -4.70
C VAL A 173 11.65 57.78 -4.88
N ALA A 174 12.84 57.72 -5.46
CA ALA A 174 13.50 58.88 -6.07
C ALA A 174 14.39 58.41 -7.24
N GLN A 175 14.49 59.22 -8.29
CA GLN A 175 15.10 58.87 -9.57
C GLN A 175 16.48 59.52 -9.78
N SER A 176 17.28 58.92 -10.67
CA SER A 176 18.40 59.55 -11.42
C SER A 176 19.65 59.95 -10.59
N SER A 177 20.88 60.07 -11.13
CA SER A 177 21.37 60.04 -12.52
C SER A 177 22.86 59.66 -12.64
N SER A 178 23.22 58.96 -13.73
CA SER A 178 24.43 59.15 -14.58
C SER A 178 25.89 59.01 -14.10
N THR A 179 26.70 58.60 -15.09
CA THR A 179 28.15 58.85 -15.35
C THR A 179 29.23 57.94 -14.75
N ALA A 180 30.33 57.84 -15.50
CA ALA A 180 31.36 56.80 -15.43
C ALA A 180 32.77 57.36 -15.16
N SER A 181 33.71 56.45 -14.87
CA SER A 181 35.07 56.36 -15.48
C SER A 181 36.28 56.31 -14.52
N ALA A 182 37.12 55.28 -14.76
CA ALA A 182 38.59 55.28 -14.75
C ALA A 182 39.46 55.74 -13.54
N SER A 183 39.94 54.75 -12.79
CA SER A 183 41.38 54.40 -12.56
C SER A 183 42.41 55.41 -11.99
N THR A 184 43.06 55.05 -10.87
CA THR A 184 44.50 54.63 -10.75
C THR A 184 45.16 54.90 -9.37
N LYS A 185 46.05 53.96 -8.99
CA LYS A 185 47.22 54.02 -8.06
C LYS A 185 47.06 54.02 -6.52
N ALA A 186 47.70 53.01 -5.94
CA ALA A 186 48.10 52.80 -4.53
C ALA A 186 49.49 53.46 -4.25
N PRO A 187 50.25 53.20 -3.14
CA PRO A 187 50.03 52.30 -1.98
C PRO A 187 50.45 52.84 -0.59
N THR A 188 50.16 52.09 0.50
CA THR A 188 51.19 51.55 1.45
C THR A 188 50.58 50.62 2.53
N ALA A 189 51.41 49.68 3.01
CA ALA A 189 51.32 48.70 4.11
C ALA A 189 50.43 49.04 5.35
N ALA A 190 49.90 48.11 6.16
CA ALA A 190 49.75 46.62 6.14
C ALA A 190 48.67 46.26 7.24
N SER A 191 48.45 45.05 7.80
CA SER A 191 49.11 43.72 7.77
C SER A 191 48.15 42.62 8.29
N SER A 192 48.49 41.33 8.06
CA SER A 192 47.94 40.08 8.69
C SER A 192 46.42 39.87 8.70
N THR A 193 45.86 38.74 8.27
CA THR A 193 46.28 37.34 8.53
C THR A 193 45.82 36.43 7.37
N ALA A 194 46.60 35.40 7.03
CA ALA A 194 46.41 34.60 5.82
C ALA A 194 45.37 33.47 5.95
N VAL A 195 44.55 33.33 4.90
CA VAL A 195 43.90 32.08 4.50
C VAL A 195 44.39 31.82 3.08
N VAL A 196 44.95 30.65 2.81
CA VAL A 196 45.47 30.29 1.48
C VAL A 196 44.43 29.48 0.72
N ASP A 197 43.74 30.15 -0.21
CA ASP A 197 43.16 29.50 -1.39
C ASP A 197 44.28 29.33 -2.43
N ASP A 198 44.53 28.09 -2.83
CA ASP A 198 45.58 27.71 -3.78
C ASP A 198 44.93 27.23 -5.10
N ASP A 199 44.25 28.17 -5.78
CA ASP A 199 43.56 27.93 -7.04
C ASP A 199 44.38 28.53 -8.20
N ALA A 200 45.49 27.85 -8.51
CA ALA A 200 46.41 28.20 -9.59
C ALA A 200 46.54 27.07 -10.62
N GLU A 201 46.14 27.38 -11.86
CA GLU A 201 46.62 26.76 -13.11
C GLU A 201 46.45 25.23 -13.30
N ILE A 202 45.21 24.75 -13.49
CA ILE A 202 44.98 23.53 -14.29
C ILE A 202 44.79 23.90 -15.78
N VAL A 203 45.90 24.25 -16.44
CA VAL A 203 45.97 24.35 -17.91
C VAL A 203 47.01 23.35 -18.43
N GLY A 204 46.66 22.06 -18.43
CA GLY A 204 47.58 21.02 -18.88
C GLY A 204 47.02 19.60 -18.85
N HIS A 205 46.42 19.17 -19.98
CA HIS A 205 46.27 17.76 -20.38
C HIS A 205 45.79 16.76 -19.30
N VAL A 206 44.47 16.70 -19.09
CA VAL A 206 43.82 15.56 -18.41
C VAL A 206 44.00 14.28 -19.24
N ARG A 207 45.08 13.53 -19.00
CA ARG A 207 45.25 12.19 -19.60
C ARG A 207 45.94 11.18 -18.69
N GLY A 208 45.11 10.44 -17.96
CA GLY A 208 45.35 9.03 -17.63
C GLY A 208 46.03 8.76 -16.29
N TYR A 209 47.28 9.17 -16.12
CA TYR A 209 48.14 8.53 -15.11
C TYR A 209 49.08 9.45 -14.33
N LYS A 210 49.24 9.17 -13.03
CA LYS A 210 50.19 9.75 -12.09
C LYS A 210 51.34 8.75 -11.84
N LYS A 211 52.54 9.25 -11.55
CA LYS A 211 53.67 8.42 -11.11
C LYS A 211 53.83 8.46 -9.58
N LEU A 212 54.04 7.30 -8.98
CA LEU A 212 54.40 7.14 -7.57
C LEU A 212 55.88 7.48 -7.34
N ALA A 213 56.25 7.74 -6.08
CA ALA A 213 57.65 7.86 -5.67
C ALA A 213 58.47 6.59 -6.04
N ASP A 214 57.81 5.43 -6.01
CA ASP A 214 58.26 4.10 -6.41
C ASP A 214 58.51 3.93 -7.93
N GLY A 215 58.24 4.97 -8.74
CA GLY A 215 58.34 4.93 -10.20
C GLY A 215 57.19 4.22 -10.92
N ARG A 216 56.25 3.60 -10.20
CA ARG A 216 55.05 2.96 -10.75
C ARG A 216 54.04 3.98 -11.27
N VAL A 217 53.28 3.60 -12.30
CA VAL A 217 52.29 4.46 -12.98
C VAL A 217 50.89 3.98 -12.59
N THR A 218 50.08 4.84 -11.97
CA THR A 218 48.70 4.57 -11.54
C THR A 218 47.72 5.59 -12.11
N THR A 219 46.42 5.32 -12.08
CA THR A 219 45.40 6.29 -12.48
C THR A 219 45.22 7.37 -11.41
N PHE A 220 44.82 8.58 -11.80
CA PHE A 220 44.61 9.71 -10.87
C PHE A 220 43.57 9.47 -9.76
N PHE A 221 42.73 8.43 -9.90
CA PHE A 221 41.71 8.05 -8.91
C PHE A 221 42.21 7.04 -7.86
N ASN A 222 43.43 6.51 -7.98
CA ASN A 222 44.03 5.70 -6.91
C ASN A 222 44.50 6.61 -5.77
N ASN A 223 43.80 6.54 -4.64
CA ASN A 223 44.26 7.14 -3.39
C ASN A 223 45.21 6.16 -2.68
N GLU A 224 46.47 6.52 -2.54
CA GLU A 224 47.44 5.76 -1.76
C GLU A 224 47.17 5.97 -0.28
N LEU A 225 46.83 4.89 0.43
CA LEU A 225 46.65 4.95 1.87
C LEU A 225 47.97 5.31 2.54
N THR A 226 47.94 6.31 3.42
CA THR A 226 49.08 6.68 4.26
C THR A 226 49.45 5.52 5.18
N GLU A 227 50.70 5.47 5.66
CA GLU A 227 51.13 4.43 6.62
C GLU A 227 50.27 4.42 7.89
N GLU A 228 49.81 5.60 8.34
CA GLU A 228 48.83 5.74 9.44
C GLU A 228 47.48 5.09 9.10
N ALA A 229 46.95 5.31 7.88
CA ALA A 229 45.71 4.69 7.43
C ALA A 229 45.85 3.16 7.27
N LYS A 230 47.00 2.67 6.81
CA LYS A 230 47.33 1.23 6.76
C LYS A 230 47.37 0.62 8.15
N GLN A 231 47.97 1.30 9.13
CA GLN A 231 48.01 0.86 10.52
C GLN A 231 46.62 0.86 11.19
N LEU A 232 45.78 1.86 10.89
CA LEU A 232 44.38 1.94 11.36
C LEU A 232 43.48 0.83 10.80
N ILE A 233 43.71 0.44 9.54
CA ILE A 233 42.96 -0.66 8.88
C ILE A 233 43.43 -2.03 9.37
N GLY A 234 44.74 -2.19 9.62
CA GLY A 234 45.32 -3.42 10.13
C GLY A 234 45.17 -4.61 9.18
N ASP A 235 45.24 -5.82 9.74
CA ASP A 235 45.07 -7.07 9.01
C ASP A 235 43.58 -7.44 8.86
N ILE A 236 42.97 -6.92 7.80
CA ILE A 236 41.60 -7.24 7.35
C ILE A 236 41.49 -8.58 6.58
N ALA A 237 42.56 -9.38 6.49
CA ALA A 237 42.45 -10.69 5.85
C ALA A 237 41.44 -11.57 6.62
N PRO A 238 40.47 -12.22 5.94
CA PRO A 238 39.46 -13.02 6.61
C PRO A 238 40.10 -14.21 7.32
N LYS A 239 40.10 -14.17 8.66
CA LYS A 239 40.67 -15.22 9.51
C LYS A 239 39.73 -16.41 9.55
N LYS A 240 40.30 -17.62 9.43
CA LYS A 240 39.54 -18.86 9.53
C LYS A 240 38.95 -18.98 10.95
N VAL A 241 37.63 -19.15 11.04
CA VAL A 241 36.94 -19.37 12.32
C VAL A 241 37.22 -20.80 12.77
N GLU A 242 37.79 -20.97 13.96
CA GLU A 242 38.12 -22.30 14.51
C GLU A 242 36.98 -22.91 15.34
N ASP A 243 36.14 -22.07 15.97
CA ASP A 243 34.95 -22.50 16.74
C ASP A 243 33.66 -22.16 15.98
N LEU A 244 33.15 -23.12 15.19
CA LEU A 244 31.88 -22.97 14.46
C LEU A 244 30.67 -22.79 15.40
N ASP A 245 30.68 -23.44 16.57
CA ASP A 245 29.54 -23.46 17.50
C ASP A 245 29.36 -22.15 18.31
N LYS A 246 30.37 -21.26 18.34
CA LYS A 246 30.29 -19.99 19.08
C LYS A 246 29.47 -18.91 18.37
N VAL A 247 29.17 -19.07 17.08
CA VAL A 247 28.43 -18.09 16.26
C VAL A 247 27.03 -18.62 15.93
N GLN A 248 26.29 -19.08 16.95
CA GLN A 248 24.87 -19.37 16.81
C GLN A 248 24.04 -18.07 16.74
N ILE A 249 23.90 -17.54 15.53
CA ILE A 249 22.94 -16.48 15.24
C ILE A 249 21.54 -17.06 15.49
N LYS A 250 20.79 -16.48 16.44
CA LYS A 250 19.40 -16.87 16.69
C LYS A 250 18.55 -16.54 15.46
N SER A 251 18.22 -17.57 14.68
CA SER A 251 17.19 -17.48 13.64
C SER A 251 15.82 -17.24 14.26
N VAL A 252 15.01 -16.42 13.61
CA VAL A 252 13.57 -16.36 13.88
C VAL A 252 12.95 -17.54 13.14
N ASP A 253 11.98 -18.21 13.75
CA ASP A 253 11.43 -19.44 13.19
C ASP A 253 10.83 -19.24 11.78
N GLY A 254 11.31 -20.02 10.81
CA GLY A 254 10.98 -19.89 9.39
C GLY A 254 11.59 -18.70 8.63
N GLY A 255 12.66 -18.07 9.13
CA GLY A 255 13.46 -17.09 8.38
C GLY A 255 14.96 -17.34 8.49
N SER A 256 15.74 -16.91 7.49
CA SER A 256 17.19 -17.06 7.53
C SER A 256 17.83 -16.24 8.67
N ALA A 257 19.02 -16.68 9.11
CA ALA A 257 19.80 -15.98 10.14
C ALA A 257 20.15 -14.52 9.78
N TRP A 258 20.07 -14.15 8.49
CA TRP A 258 20.35 -12.81 7.97
C TRP A 258 19.18 -11.82 8.15
N ASN A 259 17.97 -12.27 8.51
CA ASN A 259 16.78 -11.42 8.61
C ASN A 259 16.66 -10.58 9.89
N GLN A 260 17.68 -10.56 10.76
CA GLN A 260 17.66 -9.73 11.97
C GLN A 260 17.58 -8.22 11.65
N GLY A 261 17.93 -7.80 10.42
CA GLY A 261 18.00 -6.41 9.98
C GLY A 261 16.74 -5.79 9.34
N ASN A 262 15.53 -6.32 9.61
CA ASN A 262 14.28 -5.89 8.93
C ASN A 262 14.24 -6.20 7.41
N THR A 263 15.12 -7.08 6.93
CA THR A 263 15.23 -7.54 5.54
C THR A 263 13.96 -8.26 5.08
N PHE A 264 13.69 -8.21 3.77
CA PHE A 264 12.66 -8.99 3.09
C PHE A 264 13.26 -10.31 2.60
N GLU A 265 12.67 -11.44 2.97
CA GLU A 265 13.00 -12.77 2.41
C GLU A 265 11.73 -13.35 1.81
N GLU A 266 11.85 -13.95 0.63
CA GLU A 266 10.74 -14.60 -0.08
C GLU A 266 11.17 -16.00 -0.51
N LYS A 267 10.32 -16.97 -0.20
CA LYS A 267 10.52 -18.37 -0.55
C LYS A 267 9.47 -18.79 -1.58
N ASP A 268 9.90 -19.08 -2.80
CA ASP A 268 9.04 -19.72 -3.81
C ASP A 268 8.58 -21.10 -3.32
N MET A 269 7.28 -21.32 -3.42
CA MET A 269 6.57 -22.55 -3.09
C MET A 269 5.69 -23.04 -4.24
N THR A 270 5.76 -22.40 -5.41
CA THR A 270 4.89 -22.64 -6.58
C THR A 270 4.87 -24.11 -7.00
N SER A 271 6.04 -24.75 -7.07
CA SER A 271 6.15 -26.17 -7.44
C SER A 271 5.45 -27.11 -6.46
N TRP A 272 5.58 -26.84 -5.15
CA TRP A 272 4.89 -27.59 -4.11
C TRP A 272 3.37 -27.36 -4.18
N ALA A 273 2.96 -26.09 -4.29
CA ALA A 273 1.56 -25.70 -4.28
C ALA A 273 0.80 -26.30 -5.47
N LYS A 274 1.37 -26.28 -6.68
CA LYS A 274 0.76 -26.89 -7.87
C LYS A 274 0.56 -28.40 -7.73
N GLY A 275 1.59 -29.13 -7.30
CA GLY A 275 1.48 -30.58 -7.06
C GLY A 275 0.50 -30.94 -5.95
N LYS A 276 0.44 -30.11 -4.90
CA LYS A 276 -0.50 -30.30 -3.79
C LYS A 276 -1.95 -30.03 -4.20
N LEU A 277 -2.21 -28.94 -4.91
CA LEU A 277 -3.53 -28.61 -5.45
C LEU A 277 -4.05 -29.74 -6.35
N GLN A 278 -3.25 -30.20 -7.32
CA GLN A 278 -3.62 -31.31 -8.20
C GLN A 278 -4.02 -32.58 -7.42
N THR A 279 -3.32 -32.88 -6.31
CA THR A 279 -3.62 -34.03 -5.44
C THR A 279 -4.88 -33.83 -4.59
N ILE A 280 -5.16 -32.60 -4.15
CA ILE A 280 -6.27 -32.27 -3.26
C ILE A 280 -7.60 -32.16 -4.00
N VAL A 281 -7.61 -31.62 -5.22
CA VAL A 281 -8.85 -31.39 -5.98
C VAL A 281 -9.22 -32.53 -6.92
N SER A 282 -8.33 -33.49 -7.21
CA SER A 282 -8.66 -34.69 -7.98
C SER A 282 -9.31 -35.77 -7.10
N GLY A 283 -10.29 -36.50 -7.63
CA GLY A 283 -10.98 -37.57 -6.91
C GLY A 283 -11.99 -37.10 -5.84
N VAL A 284 -12.22 -35.79 -5.69
CA VAL A 284 -13.27 -35.27 -4.80
C VAL A 284 -14.61 -35.72 -5.34
N SER A 285 -15.40 -36.41 -4.52
CA SER A 285 -16.72 -36.91 -4.90
C SER A 285 -17.77 -36.52 -3.86
N ALA A 286 -18.96 -36.16 -4.34
CA ALA A 286 -20.08 -35.75 -3.50
C ALA A 286 -21.43 -36.11 -4.15
N PRO A 287 -22.48 -36.38 -3.36
CA PRO A 287 -23.81 -36.60 -3.90
C PRO A 287 -24.37 -35.33 -4.54
N LEU A 288 -25.23 -35.49 -5.56
CA LEU A 288 -25.90 -34.40 -6.27
C LEU A 288 -26.84 -33.58 -5.36
N GLY A 289 -27.31 -34.18 -4.26
CA GLY A 289 -28.14 -33.54 -3.21
C GLY A 289 -29.64 -33.47 -3.52
N THR A 290 -30.02 -33.39 -4.80
CA THR A 290 -31.43 -33.30 -5.26
C THR A 290 -31.93 -34.55 -5.98
N GLY A 291 -31.15 -35.64 -6.01
CA GLY A 291 -31.54 -36.91 -6.62
C GLY A 291 -30.41 -37.95 -6.55
N GLU A 292 -30.62 -39.11 -7.16
CA GLU A 292 -29.59 -40.14 -7.31
C GLU A 292 -28.49 -39.66 -8.27
N GLY A 293 -27.27 -39.52 -7.76
CA GLY A 293 -26.12 -39.16 -8.57
C GLY A 293 -24.92 -38.71 -7.75
N VAL A 294 -23.72 -38.94 -8.27
CA VAL A 294 -22.45 -38.51 -7.65
C VAL A 294 -21.66 -37.67 -8.66
N VAL A 295 -21.31 -36.44 -8.25
CA VAL A 295 -20.37 -35.58 -8.98
C VAL A 295 -18.96 -35.93 -8.50
N ILE A 296 -18.05 -36.16 -9.44
CA ILE A 296 -16.66 -36.56 -9.21
C ILE A 296 -15.74 -35.62 -9.99
N SER A 297 -14.72 -35.05 -9.35
CA SER A 297 -13.61 -34.39 -10.05
C SER A 297 -12.57 -35.41 -10.51
N LEU A 298 -12.05 -35.22 -11.72
CA LEU A 298 -11.14 -36.16 -12.37
C LEU A 298 -9.72 -35.59 -12.43
N GLU A 299 -9.52 -34.56 -13.23
CA GLU A 299 -8.20 -34.01 -13.57
C GLU A 299 -8.20 -32.48 -13.54
N VAL A 300 -7.00 -31.93 -13.33
CA VAL A 300 -6.72 -30.50 -13.39
C VAL A 300 -5.97 -30.21 -14.68
N SER A 301 -6.45 -29.23 -15.45
CA SER A 301 -5.79 -28.69 -16.63
C SER A 301 -5.56 -27.19 -16.49
N ASN A 302 -4.62 -26.64 -17.27
CA ASN A 302 -4.30 -25.21 -17.33
C ASN A 302 -3.95 -24.59 -15.96
N LEU A 303 -3.14 -25.26 -15.14
CA LEU A 303 -2.75 -24.81 -13.80
C LEU A 303 -1.64 -23.73 -13.84
N GLU A 304 -2.08 -22.48 -13.94
CA GLU A 304 -1.25 -21.28 -14.02
C GLU A 304 -1.28 -20.50 -12.69
N GLY A 305 -0.33 -19.58 -12.51
CA GLY A 305 -0.13 -18.85 -11.25
C GLY A 305 1.08 -19.31 -10.42
N ASP A 306 1.24 -18.71 -9.25
CA ASP A 306 2.41 -18.77 -8.37
C ASP A 306 2.05 -18.78 -6.87
N ALA A 307 3.02 -19.17 -6.03
CA ALA A 307 2.87 -19.12 -4.58
C ALA A 307 4.22 -18.86 -3.90
N SER A 308 4.25 -17.90 -2.98
CA SER A 308 5.45 -17.56 -2.20
C SER A 308 5.15 -17.23 -0.74
N ILE A 309 6.11 -17.53 0.13
CA ILE A 309 6.06 -17.20 1.55
C ILE A 309 7.04 -16.05 1.79
N ALA A 310 6.49 -14.86 2.02
CA ALA A 310 7.27 -13.65 2.27
C ALA A 310 7.39 -13.36 3.77
N VAL A 311 8.61 -13.27 4.28
CA VAL A 311 8.90 -12.89 5.66
C VAL A 311 9.23 -11.41 5.71
N VAL A 312 8.36 -10.62 6.34
CA VAL A 312 8.49 -9.16 6.42
C VAL A 312 8.51 -8.74 7.89
N ARG A 313 9.68 -8.28 8.38
CA ARG A 313 9.88 -7.87 9.78
C ARG A 313 9.51 -8.97 10.80
N GLY A 314 9.81 -10.23 10.46
CA GLY A 314 9.50 -11.40 11.29
C GLY A 314 8.05 -11.91 11.20
N ALA A 315 7.17 -11.26 10.41
CA ALA A 315 5.84 -11.79 10.11
C ALA A 315 5.84 -12.52 8.76
N LYS A 316 5.43 -13.80 8.75
CA LYS A 316 5.18 -14.56 7.52
C LYS A 316 3.91 -14.05 6.83
N ARG A 317 3.93 -14.02 5.50
CA ARG A 317 2.79 -13.78 4.62
C ARG A 317 2.74 -14.90 3.60
N TYR A 318 1.61 -15.60 3.57
CA TYR A 318 1.34 -16.71 2.66
C TYR A 318 0.62 -16.14 1.45
N ILE A 319 1.34 -16.00 0.34
CA ILE A 319 0.83 -15.39 -0.89
C ILE A 319 0.70 -16.51 -1.91
N PHE A 320 -0.47 -16.63 -2.51
CA PHE A 320 -0.67 -17.48 -3.68
C PHE A 320 -1.78 -16.90 -4.55
N ASP A 321 -1.68 -17.15 -5.84
CA ASP A 321 -2.68 -16.84 -6.85
C ASP A 321 -2.61 -17.97 -7.89
N PHE A 322 -3.72 -18.69 -8.09
CA PHE A 322 -3.79 -19.78 -9.05
C PHE A 322 -5.07 -19.70 -9.88
N THR A 323 -4.93 -20.05 -11.15
CA THR A 323 -6.05 -20.31 -12.06
C THR A 323 -5.91 -21.72 -12.64
N PHE A 324 -7.02 -22.43 -12.77
CA PHE A 324 -7.05 -23.78 -13.36
C PHE A 324 -8.44 -24.21 -13.78
N THR A 325 -8.51 -25.24 -14.61
CA THR A 325 -9.77 -25.89 -15.00
C THR A 325 -9.84 -27.28 -14.38
N LEU A 326 -10.96 -27.60 -13.72
CA LEU A 326 -11.22 -28.88 -13.08
C LEU A 326 -12.26 -29.67 -13.89
N ALA A 327 -11.84 -30.78 -14.49
CA ALA A 327 -12.75 -31.68 -15.19
C ALA A 327 -13.63 -32.42 -14.16
N CYS A 328 -14.95 -32.34 -14.34
CA CYS A 328 -15.95 -32.90 -13.44
C CYS A 328 -16.89 -33.84 -14.21
N THR A 329 -17.33 -34.92 -13.59
CA THR A 329 -18.32 -35.85 -14.17
C THR A 329 -19.40 -36.19 -13.16
N LEU A 330 -20.66 -36.04 -13.56
CA LEU A 330 -21.81 -36.58 -12.85
C LEU A 330 -22.09 -38.01 -13.35
N LYS A 331 -22.14 -38.98 -12.44
CA LYS A 331 -22.63 -40.34 -12.71
C LYS A 331 -24.03 -40.50 -12.11
N GLN A 332 -24.99 -40.96 -12.92
CA GLN A 332 -26.36 -41.33 -12.51
C GLN A 332 -26.70 -42.70 -13.14
N GLY A 333 -26.73 -43.76 -12.34
CA GLY A 333 -26.84 -45.13 -12.85
C GLY A 333 -25.72 -45.44 -13.86
N GLU A 334 -26.10 -45.93 -15.05
CA GLU A 334 -25.17 -46.20 -16.16
C GLU A 334 -24.77 -44.94 -16.96
N SER A 335 -25.45 -43.80 -16.77
CA SER A 335 -25.19 -42.57 -17.54
C SER A 335 -24.13 -41.69 -16.87
N SER A 336 -23.14 -41.25 -17.66
CA SER A 336 -22.13 -40.27 -17.24
C SER A 336 -22.21 -38.99 -18.06
N VAL A 337 -22.07 -37.85 -17.39
CA VAL A 337 -22.11 -36.52 -17.99
C VAL A 337 -20.90 -35.71 -17.56
N ALA A 338 -20.10 -35.26 -18.52
CA ALA A 338 -18.93 -34.41 -18.28
C ALA A 338 -19.28 -32.92 -18.24
N GLY A 339 -18.46 -32.16 -17.53
CA GLY A 339 -18.44 -30.71 -17.47
C GLY A 339 -17.12 -30.22 -16.86
N GLU A 340 -16.93 -28.92 -16.82
CA GLU A 340 -15.72 -28.26 -16.34
C GLU A 340 -16.09 -27.21 -15.27
N LEU A 341 -15.21 -27.03 -14.30
CA LEU A 341 -15.27 -25.95 -13.32
C LEU A 341 -13.95 -25.17 -13.38
N LYS A 342 -13.98 -23.97 -13.93
CA LYS A 342 -12.81 -23.09 -14.00
C LYS A 342 -12.71 -22.28 -12.73
N PHE A 343 -11.52 -22.22 -12.14
CA PHE A 343 -11.16 -21.30 -11.07
C PHE A 343 -10.49 -20.08 -11.70
N LEU A 344 -11.16 -18.92 -11.57
CA LEU A 344 -10.73 -17.64 -12.10
C LEU A 344 -9.84 -16.87 -11.12
N ASP A 345 -10.05 -17.10 -9.82
CA ASP A 345 -9.24 -16.60 -8.72
C ASP A 345 -9.25 -17.64 -7.59
N LEU A 346 -8.10 -18.29 -7.37
CA LEU A 346 -7.77 -19.03 -6.15
C LEU A 346 -6.58 -18.34 -5.48
N SER A 347 -6.85 -17.27 -4.74
CA SER A 347 -5.83 -16.52 -4.00
C SER A 347 -5.97 -16.63 -2.47
N SER A 348 -4.95 -16.15 -1.75
CA SER A 348 -4.93 -16.07 -0.28
C SER A 348 -6.07 -15.23 0.30
N ASP A 349 -6.60 -14.29 -0.50
CA ASP A 349 -7.49 -13.23 -0.03
C ASP A 349 -8.98 -13.57 -0.24
N CYS A 350 -9.32 -14.60 -1.03
CA CYS A 350 -10.71 -15.02 -1.30
C CYS A 350 -11.48 -15.51 -0.05
N GLY A 351 -10.77 -15.92 1.03
CA GLY A 351 -11.40 -16.39 2.27
C GLY A 351 -12.29 -17.64 2.14
N GLY A 352 -12.21 -18.37 1.02
CA GLY A 352 -13.06 -19.52 0.69
C GLY A 352 -14.15 -19.24 -0.35
N ASP A 353 -14.40 -17.98 -0.73
CA ASP A 353 -15.33 -17.59 -1.78
C ASP A 353 -14.59 -17.45 -3.13
N TYR A 354 -14.19 -18.60 -3.69
CA TYR A 354 -13.40 -18.66 -4.93
C TYR A 354 -14.28 -18.39 -6.16
N ASP A 355 -13.87 -17.44 -6.99
CA ASP A 355 -14.56 -17.12 -8.25
C ASP A 355 -14.40 -18.27 -9.24
N VAL A 356 -15.54 -18.78 -9.74
CA VAL A 356 -15.59 -19.95 -10.60
C VAL A 356 -16.63 -19.85 -11.71
N GLU A 357 -16.27 -20.40 -12.88
CA GLU A 357 -17.17 -20.56 -14.02
C GLU A 357 -17.50 -22.05 -14.22
N ALA A 358 -18.79 -22.40 -14.15
CA ALA A 358 -19.27 -23.76 -14.40
C ALA A 358 -19.66 -23.94 -15.89
N VAL A 359 -18.83 -24.67 -16.64
CA VAL A 359 -19.02 -24.92 -18.07
C VAL A 359 -19.52 -26.34 -18.29
N VAL A 360 -20.79 -26.50 -18.66
CA VAL A 360 -21.37 -27.81 -19.03
C VAL A 360 -21.84 -27.75 -20.49
N PRO A 361 -21.16 -28.45 -21.42
CA PRO A 361 -21.56 -28.48 -22.83
C PRO A 361 -23.01 -28.94 -22.99
N SER A 362 -23.75 -28.32 -23.91
CA SER A 362 -25.13 -28.71 -24.24
C SER A 362 -26.08 -28.77 -23.03
N ARG A 363 -25.93 -27.84 -22.07
CA ARG A 363 -26.67 -27.77 -20.79
C ARG A 363 -28.16 -28.12 -20.87
N TYR A 364 -28.86 -27.61 -21.88
CA TYR A 364 -30.32 -27.76 -22.05
C TYR A 364 -30.76 -29.08 -22.70
N GLN A 365 -29.84 -29.92 -23.18
CA GLN A 365 -30.19 -31.17 -23.87
C GLN A 365 -30.49 -32.35 -22.94
N SER A 366 -30.24 -32.23 -21.63
CA SER A 366 -30.47 -33.30 -20.65
C SER A 366 -30.63 -32.73 -19.25
N GLU A 367 -31.60 -33.22 -18.48
CA GLU A 367 -31.76 -32.85 -17.06
C GLU A 367 -30.52 -33.21 -16.23
N ALA A 368 -29.77 -34.26 -16.59
CA ALA A 368 -28.49 -34.60 -15.95
C ALA A 368 -27.42 -33.51 -16.18
N ARG A 369 -27.36 -32.90 -17.37
CA ARG A 369 -26.44 -31.77 -17.66
C ARG A 369 -26.84 -30.50 -16.90
N LYS A 370 -28.13 -30.22 -16.83
CA LYS A 370 -28.69 -29.11 -16.06
C LYS A 370 -28.45 -29.29 -14.56
N ALA A 371 -28.57 -30.51 -14.04
CA ALA A 371 -28.29 -30.85 -12.65
C ALA A 371 -26.79 -30.76 -12.31
N LEU A 372 -25.90 -31.30 -13.17
CA LEU A 372 -24.45 -31.12 -13.04
C LEU A 372 -24.09 -29.62 -13.00
N HIS A 373 -24.63 -28.82 -13.93
CA HIS A 373 -24.38 -27.38 -13.93
C HIS A 373 -24.86 -26.71 -12.62
N ALA A 374 -26.06 -27.04 -12.14
CA ALA A 374 -26.56 -26.50 -10.88
C ALA A 374 -25.68 -26.89 -9.68
N ALA A 375 -25.15 -28.12 -9.65
CA ALA A 375 -24.23 -28.57 -8.62
C ALA A 375 -22.85 -27.90 -8.67
N LEU A 376 -22.32 -27.62 -9.87
CA LEU A 376 -21.05 -26.90 -10.04
C LEU A 376 -21.19 -25.41 -9.72
N ASN A 377 -22.29 -24.78 -10.15
CA ASN A 377 -22.50 -23.33 -10.04
C ASN A 377 -23.07 -22.87 -8.68
N SER A 378 -23.71 -23.75 -7.91
CA SER A 378 -24.27 -23.38 -6.60
C SER A 378 -23.25 -23.56 -5.48
N PRO A 379 -22.80 -22.49 -4.77
CA PRO A 379 -21.84 -22.60 -3.68
C PRO A 379 -22.36 -23.47 -2.52
N SER A 380 -23.68 -23.58 -2.36
CA SER A 380 -24.32 -24.37 -1.30
C SER A 380 -24.42 -25.87 -1.63
N SER A 381 -24.04 -26.30 -2.84
CA SER A 381 -24.12 -27.71 -3.26
C SER A 381 -23.18 -28.60 -2.43
N PRO A 382 -23.50 -29.90 -2.27
CA PRO A 382 -22.63 -30.82 -1.55
C PRO A 382 -21.24 -30.93 -2.19
N PHE A 383 -21.16 -30.85 -3.52
CA PHE A 383 -19.89 -30.89 -4.26
C PHE A 383 -19.04 -29.64 -4.04
N ARG A 384 -19.62 -28.43 -4.13
CA ARG A 384 -18.88 -27.18 -3.86
C ARG A 384 -18.41 -27.11 -2.41
N LYS A 385 -19.21 -27.58 -1.45
CA LYS A 385 -18.81 -27.72 -0.05
C LYS A 385 -17.64 -28.69 0.14
N ALA A 386 -17.75 -29.91 -0.39
CA ALA A 386 -16.67 -30.90 -0.30
C ALA A 386 -15.37 -30.39 -0.94
N LEU A 387 -15.45 -29.69 -2.07
CA LEU A 387 -14.29 -29.08 -2.73
C LEU A 387 -13.70 -27.92 -1.91
N ALA A 388 -14.54 -27.06 -1.32
CA ALA A 388 -14.09 -25.98 -0.43
C ALA A 388 -13.43 -26.51 0.85
N GLU A 389 -13.93 -27.60 1.44
CA GLU A 389 -13.29 -28.26 2.59
C GLU A 389 -11.90 -28.82 2.26
N GLN A 390 -11.69 -29.31 1.03
CA GLN A 390 -10.39 -29.80 0.57
C GLN A 390 -9.43 -28.63 0.28
N LEU A 391 -9.91 -27.55 -0.35
CA LEU A 391 -9.12 -26.31 -0.53
C LEU A 391 -8.78 -25.63 0.80
N ALA A 392 -9.66 -25.70 1.82
CA ALA A 392 -9.36 -25.21 3.16
C ALA A 392 -8.19 -25.99 3.80
N LYS A 393 -8.09 -27.31 3.57
CA LYS A 393 -6.94 -28.12 4.03
C LYS A 393 -5.65 -27.71 3.31
N PHE A 394 -5.70 -27.42 2.01
CA PHE A 394 -4.56 -26.86 1.28
C PHE A 394 -4.06 -25.57 1.94
N VAL A 395 -4.97 -24.62 2.24
CA VAL A 395 -4.62 -23.36 2.90
C VAL A 395 -4.00 -23.60 4.28
N VAL A 396 -4.59 -24.48 5.11
CA VAL A 396 -4.05 -24.81 6.44
C VAL A 396 -2.65 -25.44 6.33
N GLU A 397 -2.44 -26.38 5.40
CA GLU A 397 -1.13 -27.02 5.20
C GLU A 397 -0.10 -26.03 4.67
N TYR A 398 -0.48 -25.12 3.77
CA TYR A 398 0.41 -24.06 3.27
C TYR A 398 0.86 -23.11 4.39
N HIS A 399 -0.02 -22.83 5.37
CA HIS A 399 0.30 -22.04 6.56
C HIS A 399 1.21 -22.75 7.57
N THR A 400 1.59 -24.02 7.36
CA THR A 400 2.55 -24.72 8.24
C THR A 400 4.03 -24.44 7.89
N PHE A 401 4.29 -23.87 6.71
CA PHE A 401 5.64 -23.57 6.22
C PHE A 401 6.19 -22.23 6.74
#